data_AF-A0A931R6X2-F1
#
_entry.id   AF-A0A931R6X2-F1
#
_cell.length_a   1.000
_cell.length_b   1.000
_cell.length_c   1.000
_cell.angle_alpha   90.00
_cell.angle_beta   90.00
_cell.angle_gamma   90.00
#
_symmetry.space_group_name_H-M   'P 1'
#
loop_
_entity.id
_entity.type
_entity.pdbx_description
1 polymer ?
#
loop_
_entity_poly.entity_id
_entity_poly.type
_entity_poly.pdbx_seq_one_letter_code
_entity_poly.pdbx_strand_id
1 'polypeptide(L)'
;VANVVVDGPITINMMKGLGYRAAFAGGVEAAASNGGQIMPPVMGAAAFLMAEILGVPYWSVAVAAFLPAMLYYVALYFMLDFEAAKTGLRGLDKRDIPPFFQTLKEGWFFIVPVVVLMLLIGYFGYNVAKSGLYATLVLIAVSYFRKETRLGPAKIKTSLEQGALAFADLGAAAGVIGVIMSAVSLTGLGMTLSSGLIEASGGQLWLLLILTAIASIIMGMGASTLLVYIVLAMFVAPAVVKMGVEPMAAHLFIFYFGCMSLVTPPVALAAYAAAVIAKADFWQTGWESSRLGIVGYIVPFIFVYQPALLLHGSTGEVLLAATTAVLGTIALAGAMSGYFFGNVIWWQRVVLGMGSITLIYPGWKTDLLGIALVTIAIAASKLANPIASGVEASRTSVE
;
A
#
# COMPACT_ATOMS: atom_id res chain seq x y z
N VAL A 1 -11.86 1.83 -3.74
CA VAL A 1 -13.32 1.57 -3.66
C VAL A 1 -13.72 0.36 -4.49
N ALA A 2 -13.42 0.32 -5.80
CA ALA A 2 -13.79 -0.83 -6.66
C ALA A 2 -13.34 -2.18 -6.08
N ASN A 3 -12.06 -2.33 -5.69
CA ASN A 3 -11.53 -3.55 -5.08
C ASN A 3 -12.35 -3.96 -3.84
N VAL A 4 -12.59 -3.04 -2.90
CA VAL A 4 -13.41 -3.27 -1.70
C VAL A 4 -14.82 -3.78 -2.04
N VAL A 5 -15.44 -3.25 -3.10
CA VAL A 5 -16.81 -3.65 -3.49
C VAL A 5 -16.84 -5.02 -4.15
N VAL A 6 -15.76 -5.41 -4.84
CA VAL A 6 -15.65 -6.71 -5.52
C VAL A 6 -15.21 -7.81 -4.57
N ASP A 7 -14.13 -7.56 -3.82
CA ASP A 7 -13.48 -8.57 -2.95
C ASP A 7 -14.11 -8.60 -1.55
N GLY A 8 -14.52 -7.44 -1.04
CA GLY A 8 -15.06 -7.27 0.31
C GLY A 8 -16.23 -8.20 0.67
N PRO A 9 -17.23 -8.42 -0.19
CA PRO A 9 -18.32 -9.36 0.11
C PRO A 9 -17.83 -10.78 0.40
N ILE A 10 -16.66 -11.17 -0.09
CA ILE A 10 -16.06 -12.48 0.17
C ILE A 10 -15.14 -12.39 1.38
N THR A 11 -14.15 -11.50 1.34
CA THR A 11 -13.07 -11.42 2.35
C THR A 11 -13.59 -10.99 3.72
N ILE A 12 -14.47 -10.00 3.78
CA ILE A 12 -15.05 -9.49 5.04
C ILE A 12 -15.91 -10.57 5.69
N ASN A 13 -16.72 -11.28 4.92
CA ASN A 13 -17.56 -12.35 5.45
C ASN A 13 -16.73 -13.55 5.91
N MET A 14 -15.66 -13.90 5.20
CA MET A 14 -14.70 -14.92 5.61
C MET A 14 -14.03 -14.54 6.95
N MET A 15 -13.50 -13.32 7.08
CA MET A 15 -12.87 -12.85 8.32
C MET A 15 -13.86 -12.84 9.49
N LYS A 16 -15.09 -12.37 9.27
CA LYS A 16 -16.15 -12.41 10.30
C LYS A 16 -16.52 -13.83 10.70
N GLY A 17 -16.57 -14.76 9.73
CA GLY A 17 -16.83 -16.18 9.98
C GLY A 17 -15.74 -16.84 10.84
N LEU A 18 -14.49 -16.37 10.73
CA LEU A 18 -13.39 -16.80 11.58
C LEU A 18 -13.43 -16.17 12.99
N GLY A 19 -14.23 -15.12 13.21
CA GLY A 19 -14.38 -14.47 14.52
C GLY A 19 -13.78 -13.06 14.62
N TYR A 20 -13.27 -12.48 13.53
CA TYR A 20 -12.84 -11.08 13.55
C TYR A 20 -14.03 -10.13 13.77
N ARG A 21 -13.80 -9.03 14.51
CA ARG A 21 -14.78 -7.94 14.66
C ARG A 21 -15.12 -7.37 13.29
N ALA A 22 -16.39 -7.04 13.07
CA ALA A 22 -16.85 -6.53 11.77
C ALA A 22 -16.11 -5.26 11.33
N ALA A 23 -15.88 -4.30 12.24
CA ALA A 23 -15.13 -3.08 11.94
C ALA A 23 -13.67 -3.36 11.58
N PHE A 24 -13.03 -4.33 12.25
CA PHE A 24 -11.66 -4.74 11.93
C PHE A 24 -11.61 -5.41 10.55
N ALA A 25 -12.50 -6.35 10.26
CA ALA A 25 -12.59 -7.01 8.96
C ALA A 25 -12.79 -6.00 7.81
N GLY A 26 -13.67 -5.02 8.00
CA GLY A 26 -13.85 -3.92 7.04
C GLY A 26 -12.59 -3.04 6.90
N GLY A 27 -11.90 -2.76 8.01
CA GLY A 27 -10.66 -1.98 8.02
C GLY A 27 -9.52 -2.69 7.28
N VAL A 28 -9.37 -4.00 7.50
CA VAL A 28 -8.42 -4.86 6.79
C VAL A 28 -8.67 -4.85 5.30
N GLU A 29 -9.92 -5.06 4.88
CA GLU A 29 -10.28 -5.06 3.47
C GLU A 29 -9.98 -3.69 2.84
N ALA A 30 -10.39 -2.60 3.49
CA ALA A 30 -10.13 -1.25 2.98
C ALA A 30 -8.63 -0.96 2.85
N ALA A 31 -7.81 -1.33 3.84
CA ALA A 31 -6.36 -1.15 3.80
C ALA A 31 -5.70 -2.03 2.72
N ALA A 32 -6.01 -3.33 2.68
CA ALA A 32 -5.48 -4.27 1.70
C ALA A 32 -5.82 -3.85 0.25
N SER A 33 -7.08 -3.48 0.02
CA SER A 33 -7.56 -2.98 -1.26
C SER A 33 -6.86 -1.69 -1.68
N ASN A 34 -6.58 -0.79 -0.74
CA ASN A 34 -5.88 0.46 -1.02
C ASN A 34 -4.40 0.23 -1.35
N GLY A 35 -3.73 -0.66 -0.61
CA GLY A 35 -2.34 -1.07 -0.87
C GLY A 35 -2.13 -1.62 -2.29
N GLY A 36 -3.18 -2.19 -2.90
CA GLY A 36 -3.13 -2.73 -4.26
C GLY A 36 -2.84 -1.66 -5.33
N GLN A 37 -3.17 -0.39 -5.06
CA GLN A 37 -2.85 0.72 -5.96
C GLN A 37 -1.36 1.06 -5.95
N ILE A 38 -0.66 0.69 -4.88
CA ILE A 38 0.74 1.02 -4.65
C ILE A 38 1.63 -0.16 -5.08
N MET A 39 1.10 -1.39 -5.00
CA MET A 39 1.82 -2.62 -5.32
C MET A 39 2.09 -2.80 -6.82
N PRO A 40 3.36 -2.90 -7.23
CA PRO A 40 3.72 -3.33 -8.58
C PRO A 40 3.25 -4.76 -8.88
N PRO A 41 3.01 -5.12 -10.16
CA PRO A 41 3.34 -4.35 -11.35
C PRO A 41 2.16 -3.72 -12.08
N VAL A 42 0.95 -3.90 -11.57
CA VAL A 42 -0.25 -3.30 -12.18
C VAL A 42 -0.44 -1.89 -11.63
N MET A 43 -0.25 -1.70 -10.32
CA MET A 43 -0.43 -0.43 -9.60
C MET A 43 -1.77 0.25 -9.93
N GLY A 44 -2.00 1.43 -9.37
CA GLY A 44 -3.09 2.31 -9.79
C GLY A 44 -2.76 3.00 -11.11
N ALA A 45 -3.78 3.38 -11.88
CA ALA A 45 -3.60 4.08 -13.17
C ALA A 45 -2.76 5.36 -13.06
N ALA A 46 -2.75 6.01 -11.89
CA ALA A 46 -1.93 7.17 -11.58
C ALA A 46 -0.41 6.89 -11.70
N ALA A 47 0.05 5.66 -11.52
CA ALA A 47 1.46 5.31 -11.69
C ALA A 47 1.92 5.39 -13.16
N PHE A 48 1.03 5.13 -14.12
CA PHE A 48 1.33 5.34 -15.54
C PHE A 48 1.45 6.82 -15.87
N LEU A 49 0.55 7.63 -15.32
CA LEU A 49 0.62 9.08 -15.47
C LEU A 49 1.86 9.66 -14.78
N MET A 50 2.27 9.08 -13.65
CA MET A 50 3.54 9.44 -13.00
C MET A 50 4.74 9.20 -13.91
N ALA A 51 4.80 8.04 -14.55
CA ALA A 51 5.86 7.74 -15.52
C ALA A 51 5.88 8.75 -16.67
N GLU A 52 4.71 9.13 -17.18
CA GLU A 52 4.56 10.12 -18.25
C GLU A 52 5.01 11.53 -17.81
N ILE A 53 4.55 12.01 -16.65
CA ILE A 53 4.93 13.33 -16.10
C ILE A 53 6.44 13.41 -15.82
N LEU A 54 7.02 12.34 -15.28
CA LEU A 54 8.46 12.27 -15.00
C LEU A 54 9.31 12.03 -16.26
N GLY A 55 8.70 11.64 -17.39
CA GLY A 55 9.42 11.30 -18.61
C GLY A 55 10.29 10.04 -18.49
N VAL A 56 9.89 9.09 -17.63
CA VAL A 56 10.64 7.85 -17.37
C VAL A 56 9.82 6.62 -17.76
N PRO A 57 10.45 5.46 -18.05
CA PRO A 57 9.71 4.22 -18.26
C PRO A 57 8.88 3.84 -17.02
N TYR A 58 7.67 3.30 -17.22
CA TYR A 58 6.83 2.81 -16.12
C TYR A 58 7.54 1.77 -15.24
N TRP A 59 8.41 0.94 -15.84
CA TRP A 59 9.21 -0.03 -15.09
C TRP A 59 10.04 0.63 -13.98
N SER A 60 10.58 1.83 -14.20
CA SER A 60 11.35 2.56 -13.19
C SER A 60 10.46 2.94 -12.00
N VAL A 61 9.22 3.38 -12.25
CA VAL A 61 8.23 3.66 -11.19
C VAL A 61 7.88 2.38 -10.44
N ALA A 62 7.63 1.28 -11.16
CA ALA A 62 7.29 -0.01 -10.58
C ALA A 62 8.41 -0.56 -9.68
N VAL A 63 9.67 -0.48 -10.12
CA VAL A 63 10.83 -0.89 -9.32
C VAL A 63 10.98 -0.01 -8.09
N ALA A 64 10.90 1.31 -8.23
CA ALA A 64 11.00 2.25 -7.11
C ALA A 64 9.91 2.03 -6.04
N ALA A 65 8.69 1.70 -6.47
CA ALA A 65 7.56 1.46 -5.56
C ALA A 65 7.57 0.08 -4.89
N PHE A 66 8.37 -0.88 -5.40
CA PHE A 66 8.32 -2.28 -4.96
C PHE A 66 8.63 -2.46 -3.47
N LEU A 67 9.79 -1.99 -3.01
CA LEU A 67 10.20 -2.17 -1.62
C LEU A 67 9.25 -1.45 -0.64
N PRO A 68 8.86 -0.17 -0.87
CA PRO A 68 7.87 0.50 -0.04
C PRO A 68 6.50 -0.23 0.02
N ALA A 69 6.03 -0.76 -1.12
CA ALA A 69 4.79 -1.53 -1.17
C ALA A 69 4.91 -2.86 -0.40
N MET A 70 6.06 -3.54 -0.50
CA MET A 70 6.33 -4.75 0.27
C MET A 70 6.32 -4.47 1.78
N LEU A 71 6.93 -3.37 2.23
CA LEU A 71 6.88 -2.96 3.64
C LEU A 71 5.42 -2.76 4.09
N TYR A 72 4.58 -2.10 3.29
CA TYR A 72 3.16 -1.93 3.59
C TYR A 72 2.45 -3.27 3.84
N TYR A 73 2.63 -4.26 2.96
CA TYR A 73 1.98 -5.56 3.10
C TYR A 73 2.59 -6.46 4.17
N VAL A 74 3.90 -6.36 4.42
CA VAL A 74 4.53 -7.04 5.58
C VAL A 74 3.92 -6.52 6.86
N ALA A 75 3.79 -5.19 7.00
CA ALA A 75 3.15 -4.59 8.17
C ALA A 75 1.71 -5.09 8.35
N LEU A 76 0.93 -5.04 7.26
CA LEU A 76 -0.46 -5.47 7.26
C LEU A 76 -0.56 -6.94 7.68
N TYR A 77 0.24 -7.82 7.07
CA TYR A 77 0.29 -9.24 7.41
C TYR A 77 0.56 -9.47 8.91
N PHE A 78 1.62 -8.87 9.46
CA PHE A 78 1.95 -9.04 10.87
C PHE A 78 0.91 -8.40 11.79
N MET A 79 0.29 -7.28 11.41
CA MET A 79 -0.79 -6.70 12.22
C MET A 79 -2.01 -7.62 12.29
N LEU A 80 -2.37 -8.29 11.19
CA LEU A 80 -3.41 -9.32 11.14
C LEU A 80 -3.04 -10.53 12.00
N ASP A 81 -1.81 -11.05 11.84
CA ASP A 81 -1.31 -12.19 12.60
C ASP A 81 -1.32 -11.91 14.12
N PHE A 82 -0.84 -10.73 14.52
CA PHE A 82 -0.86 -10.30 15.91
C PHE A 82 -2.28 -10.09 16.45
N GLU A 83 -3.22 -9.59 15.64
CA GLU A 83 -4.63 -9.49 16.05
C GLU A 83 -5.24 -10.90 16.22
N ALA A 84 -4.96 -11.84 15.32
CA ALA A 84 -5.40 -13.23 15.42
C ALA A 84 -4.85 -13.89 16.69
N ALA A 85 -3.56 -13.75 16.96
CA ALA A 85 -2.91 -14.31 18.15
C ALA A 85 -3.47 -13.69 19.44
N LYS A 86 -3.71 -12.37 19.46
CA LYS A 86 -4.30 -11.65 20.59
C LYS A 86 -5.74 -12.07 20.88
N THR A 87 -6.51 -12.39 19.85
CA THR A 87 -7.91 -12.80 19.97
C THR A 87 -8.08 -14.32 20.10
N GLY A 88 -6.97 -15.08 20.05
CA GLY A 88 -6.98 -16.53 20.20
C GLY A 88 -7.59 -17.27 19.01
N LEU A 89 -7.63 -16.64 17.83
CA LEU A 89 -8.15 -17.26 16.62
C LEU A 89 -7.28 -18.46 16.23
N ARG A 90 -7.93 -19.58 15.91
CA ARG A 90 -7.26 -20.80 15.46
C ARG A 90 -7.35 -20.90 13.95
N GLY A 91 -6.26 -21.34 13.32
CA GLY A 91 -6.25 -21.67 11.90
C GLY A 91 -7.20 -22.83 11.59
N LEU A 92 -7.55 -22.96 10.31
CA LEU A 92 -8.35 -24.07 9.80
C LEU A 92 -7.63 -25.41 10.02
N ASP A 93 -8.41 -26.49 10.17
CA ASP A 93 -7.85 -27.83 10.21
C ASP A 93 -7.14 -28.15 8.89
N LYS A 94 -6.02 -28.87 8.95
CA LYS A 94 -5.21 -29.20 7.76
C LYS A 94 -6.01 -29.89 6.64
N ARG A 95 -7.13 -30.53 6.97
CA ARG A 95 -8.01 -31.22 6.03
C ARG A 95 -8.87 -30.25 5.20
N ASP A 96 -9.15 -29.07 5.75
CA ASP A 96 -9.94 -28.03 5.09
C ASP A 96 -9.08 -27.08 4.25
N ILE A 97 -7.74 -27.18 4.39
CA ILE A 97 -6.79 -26.39 3.62
C ILE A 97 -6.57 -27.09 2.26
N PRO A 98 -6.91 -26.45 1.13
CA PRO A 98 -6.66 -27.03 -0.18
C PRO A 98 -5.15 -27.19 -0.41
N PRO A 99 -4.70 -28.31 -1.01
CA PRO A 99 -3.28 -28.59 -1.17
C PRO A 99 -2.63 -27.62 -2.18
N PHE A 100 -1.53 -26.98 -1.74
CA PHE A 100 -0.84 -25.90 -2.48
C PHE A 100 -0.56 -26.23 -3.95
N PHE A 101 0.05 -27.38 -4.24
CA PHE A 101 0.39 -27.78 -5.60
C PHE A 101 -0.84 -28.02 -6.48
N GLN A 102 -1.93 -28.51 -5.89
CA GLN A 102 -3.18 -28.69 -6.62
C GLN A 102 -3.78 -27.33 -6.95
N THR A 103 -3.88 -26.42 -5.98
CA THR A 103 -4.37 -25.05 -6.21
C THR A 103 -3.53 -24.33 -7.28
N LEU A 104 -2.21 -24.47 -7.25
CA LEU A 104 -1.33 -23.87 -8.26
C LEU A 104 -1.55 -24.49 -9.66
N LYS A 105 -1.65 -25.81 -9.74
CA LYS A 105 -1.97 -26.52 -10.99
C LYS A 105 -3.37 -26.17 -11.51
N GLU A 106 -4.29 -25.81 -10.63
CA GLU A 106 -5.63 -25.38 -11.00
C GLU A 106 -5.72 -23.88 -11.30
N GLY A 107 -4.79 -23.05 -10.83
CA GLY A 107 -4.81 -21.59 -10.98
C GLY A 107 -3.71 -21.00 -11.86
N TRP A 108 -2.81 -21.81 -12.44
CA TRP A 108 -1.64 -21.34 -13.21
C TRP A 108 -2.00 -20.32 -14.30
N PHE A 109 -3.18 -20.47 -14.90
CA PHE A 109 -3.66 -19.63 -15.98
C PHE A 109 -3.98 -18.19 -15.54
N PHE A 110 -4.22 -17.92 -14.25
CA PHE A 110 -4.35 -16.56 -13.71
C PHE A 110 -3.00 -15.83 -13.62
N ILE A 111 -1.90 -16.58 -13.46
CA ILE A 111 -0.54 -16.03 -13.34
C ILE A 111 0.01 -15.63 -14.71
N VAL A 112 -0.35 -16.35 -15.77
CA VAL A 112 0.19 -16.16 -17.12
C VAL A 112 0.00 -14.72 -17.64
N PRO A 113 -1.19 -14.08 -17.59
CA PRO A 113 -1.35 -12.71 -18.07
C PRO A 113 -0.48 -11.70 -17.30
N VAL A 114 -0.31 -11.91 -15.99
CA VAL A 114 0.53 -11.05 -15.14
C VAL A 114 2.00 -11.20 -15.52
N VAL A 115 2.48 -12.42 -15.72
CA VAL A 115 3.87 -12.69 -16.15
C VAL A 115 4.12 -12.12 -17.54
N VAL A 116 3.19 -12.27 -18.47
CA VAL A 116 3.32 -11.69 -19.82
C VAL A 116 3.37 -10.17 -19.73
N LEU A 117 2.49 -9.54 -18.96
CA LEU A 117 2.50 -8.10 -18.74
C LEU A 117 3.87 -7.64 -18.20
N MET A 118 4.39 -8.35 -17.20
CA MET A 118 5.70 -8.10 -16.60
C MET A 118 6.85 -8.17 -17.60
N LEU A 119 6.88 -9.22 -18.42
CA LEU A 119 7.93 -9.40 -19.42
C LEU A 119 7.88 -8.32 -20.50
N LEU A 120 6.67 -7.96 -20.97
CA LEU A 120 6.50 -6.95 -22.01
C LEU A 120 6.97 -5.56 -21.56
N ILE A 121 6.63 -5.18 -20.32
CA ILE A 121 7.02 -3.88 -19.76
C ILE A 121 8.49 -3.88 -19.34
N GLY A 122 8.91 -4.86 -18.55
CA GLY A 122 10.22 -4.84 -17.89
C GLY A 122 11.36 -5.33 -18.77
N TYR A 123 11.18 -6.45 -19.48
CA TYR A 123 12.25 -7.05 -20.29
C TYR A 123 12.27 -6.52 -21.72
N PHE A 124 11.11 -6.48 -22.38
CA PHE A 124 11.02 -6.01 -23.77
C PHE A 124 10.90 -4.49 -23.92
N GLY A 125 10.67 -3.77 -22.81
CA GLY A 125 10.56 -2.30 -22.83
C GLY A 125 9.41 -1.78 -23.69
N TYR A 126 8.36 -2.58 -23.90
CA TYR A 126 7.20 -2.13 -24.66
C TYR A 126 6.43 -1.07 -23.89
N ASN A 127 5.79 -0.15 -24.62
CA ASN A 127 4.90 0.81 -23.99
C ASN A 127 3.74 0.09 -23.25
N VAL A 128 3.20 0.78 -22.25
CA VAL A 128 2.18 0.22 -21.36
C VAL A 128 0.93 -0.21 -22.11
N ALA A 129 0.44 0.63 -23.04
CA ALA A 129 -0.78 0.36 -23.79
C ALA A 129 -0.69 -0.92 -24.62
N LYS A 130 0.41 -1.11 -25.35
CA LYS A 130 0.70 -2.32 -26.13
C LYS A 130 0.82 -3.54 -25.23
N SER A 131 1.48 -3.39 -24.08
CA SER A 131 1.65 -4.46 -23.10
C SER A 131 0.31 -4.91 -22.50
N GLY A 132 -0.57 -3.95 -22.16
CA GLY A 132 -1.92 -4.22 -21.67
C GLY A 132 -2.80 -4.91 -22.72
N LEU A 133 -2.72 -4.50 -23.99
CA LEU A 133 -3.45 -5.16 -25.08
C LEU A 133 -3.02 -6.62 -25.23
N TYR A 134 -1.72 -6.90 -25.29
CA TYR A 134 -1.22 -8.27 -25.41
C TYR A 134 -1.52 -9.12 -24.18
N ALA A 135 -1.39 -8.57 -22.97
CA ALA A 135 -1.78 -9.26 -21.75
C ALA A 135 -3.28 -9.60 -21.74
N THR A 136 -4.14 -8.71 -22.24
CA THR A 136 -5.59 -8.95 -22.38
C THR A 136 -5.89 -10.03 -23.41
N LEU A 137 -5.21 -10.01 -24.57
CA LEU A 137 -5.37 -11.07 -25.58
C LEU A 137 -4.91 -12.43 -25.06
N VAL A 138 -3.80 -12.47 -24.32
CA VAL A 138 -3.33 -13.68 -23.65
C VAL A 138 -4.34 -14.15 -22.60
N LEU A 139 -4.90 -13.26 -21.80
CA LEU A 139 -5.95 -13.61 -20.82
C LEU A 139 -7.15 -14.24 -21.51
N ILE A 140 -7.62 -13.67 -22.62
CA ILE A 140 -8.71 -14.25 -23.41
C ILE A 140 -8.31 -15.63 -23.90
N ALA A 141 -7.15 -15.78 -24.55
CA ALA A 141 -6.68 -17.07 -25.08
C ALA A 141 -6.58 -18.14 -23.98
N VAL A 142 -5.98 -17.78 -22.85
CA VAL A 142 -5.78 -18.63 -21.68
C VAL A 142 -7.10 -19.04 -21.03
N SER A 143 -8.12 -18.16 -21.05
CA SER A 143 -9.46 -18.47 -20.53
C SER A 143 -10.13 -19.67 -21.22
N TYR A 144 -9.77 -19.98 -22.47
CA TYR A 144 -10.37 -21.08 -23.24
C TYR A 144 -9.84 -22.47 -22.85
N PHE A 145 -8.71 -22.55 -22.14
CA PHE A 145 -8.09 -23.82 -21.74
C PHE A 145 -8.93 -24.59 -20.70
N ARG A 146 -9.74 -23.90 -19.89
CA ARG A 146 -10.68 -24.52 -18.95
C ARG A 146 -12.12 -24.20 -19.31
N LYS A 147 -13.01 -25.19 -19.16
CA LYS A 147 -14.43 -25.01 -19.49
C LYS A 147 -15.09 -23.99 -18.56
N GLU A 148 -14.67 -23.95 -17.32
CA GLU A 148 -15.21 -23.13 -16.23
C GLU A 148 -14.86 -21.64 -16.40
N THR A 149 -13.72 -21.35 -17.05
CA THR A 149 -13.22 -19.98 -17.24
C THR A 149 -13.46 -19.42 -18.64
N ARG A 150 -14.05 -20.20 -19.55
CA ARG A 150 -14.28 -19.79 -20.94
C ARG A 150 -15.09 -18.51 -21.04
N LEU A 151 -14.48 -17.50 -21.66
CA LEU A 151 -15.15 -16.25 -21.99
C LEU A 151 -15.91 -16.41 -23.30
N GLY A 152 -17.24 -16.54 -23.22
CA GLY A 152 -18.09 -16.52 -24.42
C GLY A 152 -18.12 -15.13 -25.08
N PRO A 153 -18.54 -15.03 -26.35
CA PRO A 153 -18.58 -13.76 -27.09
C PRO A 153 -19.37 -12.66 -26.38
N ALA A 154 -20.47 -13.01 -25.71
CA ALA A 154 -21.27 -12.07 -24.93
C ALA A 154 -20.50 -11.47 -23.75
N LYS A 155 -19.76 -12.29 -22.99
CA LYS A 155 -18.94 -11.81 -21.88
C LYS A 155 -17.80 -10.92 -22.38
N ILE A 156 -17.15 -11.31 -23.49
CA ILE A 156 -16.09 -10.49 -24.10
C ILE A 156 -16.65 -9.11 -24.50
N LYS A 157 -17.81 -9.09 -25.17
CA LYS A 157 -18.49 -7.84 -25.53
C LYS A 157 -18.78 -6.98 -24.29
N THR A 158 -19.38 -7.55 -23.26
CA THR A 158 -19.68 -6.82 -22.01
C THR A 158 -18.41 -6.31 -21.32
N SER A 159 -17.34 -7.11 -21.28
CA SER A 159 -16.05 -6.68 -20.72
C SER A 159 -15.42 -5.54 -21.52
N LEU A 160 -15.51 -5.57 -22.85
CA LEU A 160 -15.04 -4.47 -23.70
C LEU A 160 -15.89 -3.20 -23.51
N GLU A 161 -17.22 -3.33 -23.40
CA GLU A 161 -18.12 -2.21 -23.10
C GLU A 161 -17.80 -1.58 -21.73
N GLN A 162 -17.61 -2.40 -20.70
CA GLN A 162 -17.21 -1.93 -19.36
C GLN A 162 -15.84 -1.27 -19.38
N GLY A 163 -14.87 -1.83 -20.10
CA GLY A 163 -13.55 -1.23 -20.28
C GLY A 163 -13.61 0.12 -21.01
N ALA A 164 -14.44 0.23 -22.05
CA ALA A 164 -14.64 1.47 -22.80
C ALA A 164 -15.33 2.55 -21.95
N LEU A 165 -16.36 2.19 -21.16
CA LEU A 165 -17.02 3.12 -20.23
C LEU A 165 -16.06 3.61 -19.14
N ALA A 166 -15.30 2.69 -18.54
CA ALA A 166 -14.28 3.05 -17.56
C ALA A 166 -13.20 3.98 -18.16
N PHE A 167 -12.81 3.74 -19.41
CA PHE A 167 -11.87 4.63 -20.10
C PHE A 167 -12.48 5.99 -20.48
N ALA A 168 -13.76 6.04 -20.84
CA ALA A 168 -14.45 7.29 -21.17
C ALA A 168 -14.47 8.26 -19.97
N ASP A 169 -14.72 7.73 -18.76
CA ASP A 169 -14.65 8.53 -17.52
C ASP A 169 -13.23 9.08 -17.28
N LEU A 170 -12.20 8.26 -17.51
CA LEU A 170 -10.79 8.69 -17.40
C LEU A 170 -10.45 9.75 -18.46
N GLY A 171 -10.90 9.57 -19.70
CA GLY A 171 -10.65 10.48 -20.81
C GLY A 171 -11.31 11.85 -20.61
N ALA A 172 -12.57 11.88 -20.16
CA ALA A 172 -13.27 13.12 -19.86
C ALA A 172 -12.57 13.89 -18.71
N ALA A 173 -12.18 13.19 -17.64
CA ALA A 173 -11.43 13.77 -16.55
C ALA A 173 -10.08 14.32 -17.02
N ALA A 174 -9.31 13.55 -17.80
CA ALA A 174 -8.01 13.95 -18.33
C ALA A 174 -8.12 15.20 -19.24
N GLY A 175 -9.17 15.30 -20.06
CA GLY A 175 -9.40 16.47 -20.91
C GLY A 175 -9.66 17.75 -20.12
N VAL A 176 -10.58 17.71 -19.15
CA VAL A 176 -10.88 18.86 -18.26
C VAL A 176 -9.64 19.25 -17.45
N ILE A 177 -8.95 18.25 -16.92
CA ILE A 177 -7.68 18.44 -16.22
C ILE A 177 -6.66 19.13 -17.11
N GLY A 178 -6.46 18.68 -18.36
CA GLY A 178 -5.46 19.26 -19.26
C GLY A 178 -5.69 20.76 -19.48
N VAL A 179 -6.95 21.17 -19.58
CA VAL A 179 -7.34 22.60 -19.63
C VAL A 179 -6.98 23.31 -18.33
N ILE A 180 -7.29 22.72 -17.17
CA ILE A 180 -6.91 23.27 -15.85
C ILE A 180 -5.39 23.35 -15.72
N MET A 181 -4.64 22.31 -16.10
CA MET A 181 -3.18 22.28 -16.08
C MET A 181 -2.60 23.42 -16.91
N SER A 182 -3.14 23.59 -18.12
CA SER A 182 -2.68 24.64 -19.05
C SER A 182 -2.98 26.02 -18.48
N ALA A 183 -4.18 26.26 -17.95
CA ALA A 183 -4.55 27.54 -17.33
C ALA A 183 -3.68 27.85 -16.09
N VAL A 184 -3.46 26.87 -15.21
CA VAL A 184 -2.62 27.03 -14.01
C VAL A 184 -1.15 27.25 -14.39
N SER A 185 -0.64 26.51 -15.37
CA SER A 185 0.73 26.67 -15.85
C SER A 185 0.95 28.05 -16.50
N LEU A 186 -0.02 28.53 -17.30
CA LEU A 186 0.05 29.84 -17.95
C LEU A 186 -0.09 31.00 -16.96
N THR A 187 -0.89 30.84 -15.91
CA THR A 187 -1.10 31.86 -14.87
C THR A 187 0.01 31.88 -13.82
N GLY A 188 0.88 30.87 -13.78
CA GLY A 188 1.93 30.73 -12.77
C GLY A 188 1.41 30.34 -11.38
N LEU A 189 0.11 30.04 -11.24
CA LEU A 189 -0.53 29.77 -9.96
C LEU A 189 0.05 28.53 -9.26
N GLY A 190 0.45 27.51 -10.02
CA GLY A 190 1.15 26.34 -9.48
C GLY A 190 2.47 26.70 -8.79
N MET A 191 3.25 27.60 -9.40
CA MET A 191 4.48 28.10 -8.78
C MET A 191 4.19 28.94 -7.53
N THR A 192 3.17 29.80 -7.56
CA THR A 192 2.77 30.61 -6.40
C THR A 192 2.34 29.74 -5.23
N LEU A 193 1.51 28.72 -5.45
CA LEU A 193 1.09 27.79 -4.40
C LEU A 193 2.27 26.97 -3.86
N SER A 194 3.15 26.48 -4.74
CA SER A 194 4.36 25.77 -4.32
C SER A 194 5.29 26.65 -3.48
N SER A 195 5.50 27.91 -3.88
CA SER A 195 6.30 28.86 -3.10
C SER A 195 5.64 29.21 -1.78
N GLY A 196 4.30 29.36 -1.74
CA GLY A 196 3.55 29.59 -0.51
C GLY A 196 3.65 28.42 0.47
N LEU A 197 3.68 27.17 0.00
CA LEU A 197 3.95 26.00 0.84
C LEU A 197 5.37 26.02 1.42
N ILE A 198 6.37 26.38 0.61
CA ILE A 198 7.76 26.50 1.07
C ILE A 198 7.89 27.61 2.12
N GLU A 199 7.27 28.77 1.88
CA GLU A 199 7.25 29.89 2.81
C GLU A 199 6.54 29.52 4.12
N ALA A 200 5.37 28.88 4.05
CA ALA A 200 4.65 28.37 5.22
C ALA A 200 5.45 27.31 6.00
N SER A 201 6.31 26.53 5.30
CA SER A 201 7.23 25.59 5.94
C SER A 201 8.48 26.24 6.54
N GLY A 202 8.67 27.56 6.37
CA GLY A 202 9.88 28.28 6.77
C GLY A 202 11.14 27.76 6.07
N GLY A 203 10.99 27.15 4.90
CA GLY A 203 12.09 26.49 4.17
C GLY A 203 12.60 25.19 4.83
N GLN A 204 11.84 24.57 5.74
CA GLN A 204 12.22 23.31 6.38
C GLN A 204 11.52 22.13 5.71
N LEU A 205 12.31 21.20 5.15
CA LEU A 205 11.78 20.09 4.35
C LEU A 205 10.81 19.21 5.15
N TRP A 206 11.13 18.87 6.40
CA TRP A 206 10.26 18.02 7.23
C TRP A 206 8.89 18.67 7.47
N LEU A 207 8.85 19.99 7.66
CA LEU A 207 7.61 20.73 7.85
C LEU A 207 6.84 20.83 6.52
N LEU A 208 7.54 21.04 5.40
CA LEU A 208 6.94 20.99 4.08
C LEU A 208 6.28 19.63 3.82
N LEU A 209 6.95 18.52 4.13
CA LEU A 209 6.38 17.18 3.95
C LEU A 209 5.11 16.98 4.78
N ILE A 210 5.05 17.50 6.00
CA ILE A 210 3.83 17.44 6.83
C ILE A 210 2.70 18.28 6.20
N LEU A 211 2.99 19.51 5.80
CA LEU A 211 2.00 20.40 5.17
C LEU A 211 1.48 19.81 3.85
N THR A 212 2.36 19.24 3.05
CA THR A 212 2.02 18.61 1.78
C THR A 212 1.29 17.29 1.95
N ALA A 213 1.60 16.50 2.98
CA ALA A 213 0.82 15.31 3.35
C ALA A 213 -0.62 15.67 3.74
N ILE A 214 -0.79 16.69 4.59
CA ILE A 214 -2.12 17.19 4.99
C ILE A 214 -2.88 17.71 3.77
N ALA A 215 -2.23 18.55 2.95
CA ALA A 215 -2.82 19.05 1.71
C ALA A 215 -3.21 17.91 0.75
N SER A 216 -2.38 16.86 0.66
CA SER A 216 -2.65 15.68 -0.16
C SER A 216 -3.87 14.89 0.31
N ILE A 217 -4.03 14.73 1.62
CA ILE A 217 -5.21 14.08 2.20
C ILE A 217 -6.47 14.91 1.95
N ILE A 218 -6.40 16.25 2.14
CA ILE A 218 -7.54 17.16 1.95
C ILE A 218 -7.94 17.24 0.47
N MET A 219 -6.99 17.41 -0.44
CA MET A 219 -7.27 17.39 -1.88
C MET A 219 -7.71 16.01 -2.37
N GLY A 220 -7.36 14.96 -1.62
CA GLY A 220 -7.81 13.59 -1.83
C GLY A 220 -9.29 13.35 -1.55
N MET A 221 -9.99 14.30 -0.92
CA MET A 221 -11.36 14.13 -0.47
C MET A 221 -12.36 14.07 -1.65
N GLY A 222 -12.98 12.90 -1.87
CA GLY A 222 -14.14 12.78 -2.76
C GLY A 222 -13.83 12.45 -4.23
N ALA A 223 -12.56 12.41 -4.63
CA ALA A 223 -12.13 12.20 -6.01
C ALA A 223 -11.53 10.80 -6.24
N SER A 224 -11.43 10.38 -7.51
CA SER A 224 -10.66 9.18 -7.87
C SER A 224 -9.16 9.42 -7.67
N THR A 225 -8.39 8.38 -7.31
CA THR A 225 -6.94 8.49 -7.06
C THR A 225 -6.17 9.13 -8.22
N LEU A 226 -6.60 8.88 -9.47
CA LEU A 226 -6.00 9.52 -10.64
C LEU A 226 -6.17 11.05 -10.61
N LEU A 227 -7.39 11.53 -10.36
CA LEU A 227 -7.69 12.97 -10.29
C LEU A 227 -6.92 13.63 -9.14
N VAL A 228 -6.89 12.98 -7.98
CA VAL A 228 -6.12 13.45 -6.82
C VAL A 228 -4.64 13.58 -7.18
N TYR A 229 -4.05 12.54 -7.76
CA TYR A 229 -2.64 12.53 -8.12
C TYR A 229 -2.27 13.66 -9.09
N ILE A 230 -3.11 13.91 -10.11
CA ILE A 230 -2.93 15.00 -11.07
C ILE A 230 -2.83 16.36 -10.37
N VAL A 231 -3.81 16.65 -9.51
CA VAL A 231 -3.90 17.91 -8.77
C VAL A 231 -2.65 18.08 -7.90
N LEU A 232 -2.22 17.03 -7.20
CA LEU A 232 -1.03 17.05 -6.36
C LEU A 232 0.26 17.19 -7.16
N ALA A 233 0.37 16.51 -8.30
CA ALA A 233 1.53 16.62 -9.19
C ALA A 233 1.71 18.05 -9.73
N MET A 234 0.61 18.79 -9.87
CA MET A 234 0.62 20.18 -10.32
C MET A 234 0.94 21.18 -9.21
N PHE A 235 0.32 21.04 -8.04
CA PHE A 235 0.39 22.07 -7.00
C PHE A 235 1.42 21.77 -5.90
N VAL A 236 1.64 20.49 -5.61
CA VAL A 236 2.36 20.02 -4.42
C VAL A 236 3.74 19.46 -4.78
N ALA A 237 3.83 18.60 -5.80
CA ALA A 237 5.11 18.01 -6.21
C ALA A 237 6.20 19.05 -6.52
N PRO A 238 5.92 20.18 -7.21
CA PRO A 238 6.97 21.17 -7.49
C PRO A 238 7.54 21.82 -6.23
N ALA A 239 6.76 21.95 -5.15
CA ALA A 239 7.24 22.46 -3.88
C ALA A 239 8.28 21.51 -3.26
N VAL A 240 7.96 20.22 -3.25
CA VAL A 240 8.82 19.16 -2.70
C VAL A 240 10.10 19.02 -3.53
N VAL A 241 9.99 19.02 -4.86
CA VAL A 241 11.15 18.96 -5.77
C VAL A 241 12.04 20.21 -5.64
N LYS A 242 11.46 21.42 -5.52
CA LYS A 242 12.23 22.66 -5.30
C LYS A 242 13.05 22.64 -4.01
N MET A 243 12.64 21.86 -3.01
CA MET A 243 13.39 21.65 -1.77
C MET A 243 14.51 20.61 -1.89
N GLY A 244 14.84 20.17 -3.10
CA GLY A 244 15.96 19.27 -3.38
C GLY A 244 15.62 17.78 -3.27
N VAL A 245 14.33 17.43 -3.14
CA VAL A 245 13.88 16.04 -3.16
C VAL A 245 13.91 15.50 -4.60
N GLU A 246 14.36 14.27 -4.75
CA GLU A 246 14.40 13.58 -6.03
C GLU A 246 12.97 13.45 -6.63
N PRO A 247 12.77 13.69 -7.94
CA PRO A 247 11.44 13.73 -8.53
C PRO A 247 10.60 12.45 -8.33
N MET A 248 11.17 11.25 -8.49
CA MET A 248 10.46 10.00 -8.25
C MET A 248 9.98 9.91 -6.79
N ALA A 249 10.83 10.24 -5.81
CA ALA A 249 10.47 10.28 -4.41
C ALA A 249 9.35 11.31 -4.13
N ALA A 250 9.45 12.52 -4.69
CA ALA A 250 8.42 13.55 -4.53
C ALA A 250 7.05 13.11 -5.09
N HIS A 251 7.05 12.49 -6.27
CA HIS A 251 5.82 12.01 -6.91
C HIS A 251 5.23 10.77 -6.23
N LEU A 252 6.08 9.83 -5.78
CA LEU A 252 5.63 8.71 -4.95
C LEU A 252 5.08 9.21 -3.61
N PHE A 253 5.69 10.22 -3.00
CA PHE A 253 5.23 10.79 -1.74
C PHE A 253 3.79 11.29 -1.86
N ILE A 254 3.50 12.16 -2.83
CA ILE A 254 2.14 12.66 -3.03
C ILE A 254 1.16 11.57 -3.47
N PHE A 255 1.63 10.57 -4.23
CA PHE A 255 0.81 9.44 -4.65
C PHE A 255 0.39 8.58 -3.46
N TYR A 256 1.30 8.30 -2.53
CA TYR A 256 0.98 7.61 -1.29
C TYR A 256 -0.08 8.36 -0.48
N PHE A 257 0.11 9.65 -0.20
CA PHE A 257 -0.90 10.40 0.57
C PHE A 257 -2.23 10.56 -0.17
N GLY A 258 -2.21 10.66 -1.51
CA GLY A 258 -3.40 10.60 -2.33
C GLY A 258 -4.14 9.26 -2.26
N CYS A 259 -3.43 8.15 -2.13
CA CYS A 259 -4.02 6.84 -1.84
C CYS A 259 -4.51 6.74 -0.39
N MET A 260 -3.73 7.24 0.57
CA MET A 260 -4.08 7.13 1.98
C MET A 260 -5.31 7.97 2.36
N SER A 261 -5.63 9.03 1.62
CA SER A 261 -6.88 9.80 1.81
C SER A 261 -8.16 8.92 1.72
N LEU A 262 -8.10 7.81 0.97
CA LEU A 262 -9.22 6.88 0.80
C LEU A 262 -9.45 5.98 2.01
N VAL A 263 -8.52 5.95 2.96
CA VAL A 263 -8.61 5.19 4.22
C VAL A 263 -8.54 6.07 5.46
N THR A 264 -8.14 7.34 5.34
CA THR A 264 -8.11 8.34 6.42
C THR A 264 -9.48 8.99 6.68
N PRO A 265 -10.06 8.89 7.89
CA PRO A 265 -11.23 9.67 8.27
C PRO A 265 -10.94 11.19 8.25
N PRO A 266 -11.92 12.07 7.95
CA PRO A 266 -13.37 11.82 7.93
C PRO A 266 -13.92 11.28 6.61
N VAL A 267 -13.11 11.19 5.55
CA VAL A 267 -13.61 10.83 4.21
C VAL A 267 -13.55 9.34 3.96
N ALA A 268 -12.37 8.73 4.13
CA ALA A 268 -12.12 7.29 4.07
C ALA A 268 -13.08 6.48 3.15
N LEU A 269 -13.23 6.88 1.88
CA LEU A 269 -14.27 6.32 0.99
C LEU A 269 -14.20 4.79 0.84
N ALA A 270 -12.99 4.23 0.86
CA ALA A 270 -12.80 2.78 0.83
C ALA A 270 -13.28 2.13 2.14
N ALA A 271 -12.97 2.75 3.29
CA ALA A 271 -13.46 2.28 4.59
C ALA A 271 -14.97 2.45 4.73
N TYR A 272 -15.58 3.47 4.12
CA TYR A 272 -17.03 3.64 4.07
C TYR A 272 -17.70 2.49 3.33
N ALA A 273 -17.23 2.16 2.12
CA ALA A 273 -17.74 1.01 1.37
C ALA A 273 -17.56 -0.31 2.15
N ALA A 274 -16.40 -0.50 2.77
CA ALA A 274 -16.12 -1.67 3.60
C ALA A 274 -17.02 -1.76 4.84
N ALA A 275 -17.29 -0.64 5.51
CA ALA A 275 -18.16 -0.58 6.69
C ALA A 275 -19.59 -1.01 6.36
N VAL A 276 -20.11 -0.58 5.20
CA VAL A 276 -21.43 -0.98 4.69
C VAL A 276 -21.49 -2.49 4.46
N ILE A 277 -20.48 -3.06 3.78
CA ILE A 277 -20.40 -4.50 3.53
C ILE A 277 -20.23 -5.28 4.85
N ALA A 278 -19.41 -4.79 5.77
CA ALA A 278 -19.17 -5.39 7.07
C ALA A 278 -20.38 -5.30 8.02
N LYS A 279 -21.31 -4.38 7.76
CA LYS A 279 -22.38 -3.96 8.69
C LYS A 279 -21.79 -3.47 10.01
N ALA A 280 -20.78 -2.60 9.91
CA ALA A 280 -20.06 -2.02 11.03
C ALA A 280 -20.14 -0.50 11.03
N ASP A 281 -19.78 0.13 12.15
CA ASP A 281 -19.67 1.58 12.23
C ASP A 281 -18.55 2.12 11.34
N PHE A 282 -18.82 3.22 10.64
CA PHE A 282 -17.86 3.87 9.73
C PHE A 282 -16.62 4.37 10.47
N TRP A 283 -16.78 5.04 11.62
CA TRP A 283 -15.66 5.62 12.34
C TRP A 283 -14.72 4.55 12.89
N GLN A 284 -15.27 3.48 13.45
CA GLN A 284 -14.48 2.33 13.89
C GLN A 284 -13.74 1.70 12.71
N THR A 285 -14.43 1.45 11.59
CA THR A 285 -13.81 0.84 10.40
C THR A 285 -12.73 1.73 9.79
N GLY A 286 -12.96 3.04 9.74
CA GLY A 286 -12.01 4.03 9.24
C GLY A 286 -10.76 4.15 10.12
N TRP A 287 -10.93 4.14 11.45
CA TRP A 287 -9.80 4.17 12.36
C TRP A 287 -8.98 2.86 12.30
N GLU A 288 -9.64 1.71 12.20
CA GLU A 288 -8.96 0.43 12.00
C GLU A 288 -8.20 0.42 10.66
N SER A 289 -8.81 0.91 9.57
CA SER A 289 -8.16 1.02 8.26
C SER A 289 -6.92 1.93 8.30
N SER A 290 -7.04 3.10 8.94
CA SER A 290 -5.90 4.02 9.12
C SER A 290 -4.80 3.43 9.99
N ARG A 291 -5.17 2.74 11.08
CA ARG A 291 -4.22 2.05 11.96
C ARG A 291 -3.45 0.95 11.22
N LEU A 292 -4.16 0.14 10.43
CA LEU A 292 -3.57 -0.93 9.63
C LEU A 292 -2.72 -0.37 8.49
N GLY A 293 -3.11 0.77 7.93
CA GLY A 293 -2.38 1.49 6.90
C GLY A 293 -1.21 2.35 7.38
N ILE A 294 -0.81 2.28 8.66
CA ILE A 294 0.14 3.23 9.28
C ILE A 294 1.47 3.36 8.52
N VAL A 295 1.95 2.25 7.94
CA VAL A 295 3.18 2.21 7.15
C VAL A 295 3.07 3.06 5.88
N GLY A 296 1.89 3.14 5.29
CA GLY A 296 1.61 4.01 4.14
C GLY A 296 1.69 5.50 4.46
N TYR A 297 1.62 5.90 5.74
CA TYR A 297 1.88 7.28 6.15
C TYR A 297 3.35 7.52 6.51
N ILE A 298 4.04 6.53 7.08
CA ILE A 298 5.40 6.70 7.60
C ILE A 298 6.47 6.52 6.51
N VAL A 299 6.38 5.45 5.72
CA VAL A 299 7.41 5.10 4.71
C VAL A 299 7.65 6.23 3.69
N PRO A 300 6.64 6.99 3.23
CA PRO A 300 6.86 8.14 2.36
C PRO A 300 7.79 9.20 2.92
N PHE A 301 7.67 9.55 4.20
CA PHE A 301 8.59 10.50 4.81
C PHE A 301 10.02 9.97 4.76
N ILE A 302 10.22 8.67 4.97
CA ILE A 302 11.54 8.09 5.09
C ILE A 302 12.22 7.95 3.73
N PHE A 303 11.52 7.49 2.69
CA PHE A 303 12.15 7.36 1.36
C PHE A 303 12.48 8.71 0.72
N VAL A 304 11.82 9.80 1.14
CA VAL A 304 12.18 11.16 0.70
C VAL A 304 13.57 11.56 1.20
N TYR A 305 13.94 11.15 2.42
CA TYR A 305 15.29 11.35 2.95
C TYR A 305 16.28 10.28 2.49
N GLN A 306 15.80 9.07 2.17
CA GLN A 306 16.63 7.96 1.71
C GLN A 306 16.11 7.33 0.41
N PRO A 307 16.66 7.74 -0.75
CA PRO A 307 16.38 7.11 -2.04
C PRO A 307 16.73 5.62 -2.12
N ALA A 308 17.58 5.09 -1.22
CA ALA A 308 17.89 3.65 -1.16
C ALA A 308 16.64 2.78 -0.92
N LEU A 309 15.61 3.30 -0.24
CA LEU A 309 14.32 2.60 -0.12
C LEU A 309 13.55 2.53 -1.44
N LEU A 310 13.89 3.37 -2.41
CA LEU A 310 13.39 3.33 -3.79
C LEU A 310 14.32 2.52 -4.71
N LEU A 311 15.21 1.69 -4.13
CA LEU A 311 16.22 0.90 -4.85
C LEU A 311 17.22 1.76 -5.64
N HIS A 312 17.37 3.04 -5.28
CA HIS A 312 18.41 3.93 -5.80
C HIS A 312 19.59 3.99 -4.84
N GLY A 313 20.70 3.32 -5.19
CA GLY A 313 21.91 3.29 -4.36
C GLY A 313 22.78 2.07 -4.67
N SER A 314 23.83 1.85 -3.88
CA SER A 314 24.63 0.63 -3.99
C SER A 314 23.82 -0.59 -3.50
N THR A 315 24.10 -1.78 -4.05
CA THR A 315 23.39 -3.01 -3.65
C THR A 315 23.50 -3.29 -2.15
N GLY A 316 24.64 -2.97 -1.53
CA GLY A 316 24.84 -3.12 -0.08
C GLY A 316 23.96 -2.18 0.74
N GLU A 317 23.86 -0.91 0.36
CA GLU A 317 22.99 0.06 1.04
C GLU A 317 21.51 -0.31 0.91
N VAL A 318 21.10 -0.74 -0.28
CA VAL A 318 19.72 -1.17 -0.53
C VAL A 318 19.38 -2.42 0.28
N LEU A 319 20.26 -3.42 0.32
CA LEU A 319 20.04 -4.64 1.11
C LEU A 319 19.97 -4.36 2.62
N LEU A 320 20.87 -3.49 3.11
CA LEU A 320 20.86 -3.08 4.51
C LEU A 320 19.56 -2.35 4.84
N ALA A 321 19.22 -1.31 4.08
CA ALA A 321 18.01 -0.52 4.29
C ALA A 321 16.74 -1.37 4.17
N ALA A 322 16.68 -2.31 3.22
CA ALA A 322 15.56 -3.23 3.08
C ALA A 322 15.42 -4.13 4.32
N THR A 323 16.53 -4.69 4.81
CA THR A 323 16.52 -5.59 5.97
C THR A 323 16.10 -4.86 7.24
N THR A 324 16.67 -3.68 7.50
CA THR A 324 16.34 -2.88 8.69
C THR A 324 14.92 -2.33 8.62
N ALA A 325 14.45 -1.90 7.44
CA ALA A 325 13.08 -1.46 7.25
C ALA A 325 12.05 -2.58 7.44
N VAL A 326 12.34 -3.82 7.00
CA VAL A 326 11.47 -4.98 7.26
C VAL A 326 11.37 -5.25 8.77
N LEU A 327 12.51 -5.29 9.48
CA LEU A 327 12.51 -5.50 10.93
C LEU A 327 11.79 -4.37 11.68
N GLY A 328 12.04 -3.12 11.29
CA GLY A 328 11.36 -1.96 11.84
C GLY A 328 9.85 -2.01 11.59
N THR A 329 9.43 -2.42 10.40
CA THR A 329 8.03 -2.58 10.04
C THR A 329 7.31 -3.66 10.86
N ILE A 330 7.98 -4.79 11.13
CA ILE A 330 7.46 -5.83 12.02
C ILE A 330 7.31 -5.29 13.45
N ALA A 331 8.30 -4.54 13.95
CA ALA A 331 8.23 -3.89 15.26
C ALA A 331 7.09 -2.86 15.33
N LEU A 332 6.86 -2.10 14.26
CA LEU A 332 5.77 -1.14 14.13
C LEU A 332 4.41 -1.85 14.15
N ALA A 333 4.28 -2.97 13.44
CA ALA A 333 3.09 -3.82 13.52
C ALA A 333 2.80 -4.27 14.95
N GLY A 334 3.83 -4.67 15.70
CA GLY A 334 3.71 -5.04 17.11
C GLY A 334 3.26 -3.87 17.99
N ALA A 335 3.82 -2.68 17.77
CA ALA A 335 3.43 -1.46 18.48
C ALA A 335 1.95 -1.07 18.24
N MET A 336 1.47 -1.22 17.00
CA MET A 336 0.11 -0.83 16.59
C MET A 336 -0.96 -1.87 16.93
N SER A 337 -0.64 -3.16 16.85
CA SER A 337 -1.54 -4.24 17.29
C SER A 337 -1.55 -4.40 18.81
N GLY A 338 -0.47 -3.97 19.47
CA GLY A 338 -0.31 -4.08 20.92
C GLY A 338 -0.07 -5.50 21.39
N TYR A 339 0.44 -6.33 20.47
CA TYR A 339 0.71 -7.74 20.67
C TYR A 339 1.95 -8.09 19.85
N PHE A 340 2.83 -8.89 20.42
CA PHE A 340 4.02 -9.39 19.72
C PHE A 340 4.25 -10.86 20.11
N PHE A 341 4.91 -11.12 21.25
CA PHE A 341 5.00 -12.45 21.88
C PHE A 341 4.16 -12.49 23.17
N GLY A 342 2.95 -11.93 23.10
CA GLY A 342 2.11 -11.62 24.25
C GLY A 342 1.64 -10.17 24.24
N ASN A 343 0.87 -9.80 25.26
CA ASN A 343 0.32 -8.46 25.38
C ASN A 343 1.43 -7.44 25.63
N VAL A 344 1.46 -6.38 24.81
CA VAL A 344 2.40 -5.28 24.92
C VAL A 344 1.72 -4.11 25.62
N ILE A 345 2.23 -3.73 26.79
CA ILE A 345 1.73 -2.58 27.56
C ILE A 345 2.13 -1.25 26.91
N TRP A 346 1.44 -0.17 27.28
CA TRP A 346 1.52 1.11 26.56
C TRP A 346 2.95 1.65 26.38
N TRP A 347 3.79 1.60 27.42
CA TRP A 347 5.15 2.13 27.31
C TRP A 347 6.03 1.26 26.40
N GLN A 348 5.84 -0.07 26.41
CA GLN A 348 6.54 -0.98 25.50
C GLN A 348 6.13 -0.70 24.05
N ARG A 349 4.87 -0.31 23.79
CA ARG A 349 4.42 0.11 22.46
C ARG A 349 5.12 1.38 22.00
N VAL A 350 5.31 2.36 22.91
CA VAL A 350 6.04 3.60 22.59
C VAL A 350 7.51 3.28 22.28
N VAL A 351 8.14 2.41 23.07
CA VAL A 351 9.54 1.99 22.83
C VAL A 351 9.67 1.20 21.51
N LEU A 352 8.75 0.27 21.22
CA LEU A 352 8.71 -0.42 19.92
C LEU A 352 8.45 0.54 18.76
N GLY A 353 7.57 1.52 18.96
CA GLY A 353 7.30 2.57 17.98
C GLY A 353 8.56 3.38 17.66
N MET A 354 9.26 3.88 18.67
CA MET A 354 10.53 4.59 18.47
C MET A 354 11.61 3.70 17.85
N GLY A 355 11.73 2.45 18.31
CA GLY A 355 12.62 1.45 17.73
C GLY A 355 12.31 1.16 16.27
N SER A 356 11.04 1.09 15.90
CA SER A 356 10.61 0.89 14.51
C SER A 356 10.97 2.06 13.61
N ILE A 357 10.70 3.29 14.02
CA ILE A 357 11.01 4.48 13.22
C ILE A 357 12.52 4.61 13.03
N THR A 358 13.31 4.33 14.07
CA THR A 358 14.78 4.36 14.00
C THR A 358 15.38 3.23 13.17
N LEU A 359 14.72 2.07 13.09
CA LEU A 359 15.11 0.97 12.18
C LEU A 359 14.72 1.23 10.72
N ILE A 360 13.57 1.87 10.49
CA ILE A 360 13.14 2.21 9.12
C ILE A 360 13.96 3.39 8.60
N TYR A 361 14.34 4.34 9.47
CA TYR A 361 15.27 5.41 9.14
C TYR A 361 16.70 4.86 9.02
N PRO A 362 17.25 4.79 7.80
CA PRO A 362 18.46 4.03 7.55
C PRO A 362 19.70 4.76 8.06
N GLY A 363 20.56 4.02 8.76
CA GLY A 363 21.84 4.51 9.23
C GLY A 363 22.40 3.62 10.32
N TRP A 364 23.65 3.20 10.23
CA TRP A 364 24.20 2.21 11.16
C TRP A 364 24.04 2.56 12.66
N LYS A 365 24.04 3.86 13.01
CA LYS A 365 23.77 4.34 14.37
C LYS A 365 22.29 4.23 14.75
N THR A 366 21.40 4.60 13.85
CA THR A 366 19.94 4.52 14.06
C THR A 366 19.48 3.07 14.05
N ASP A 367 20.08 2.24 13.21
CA ASP A 367 19.87 0.79 13.16
C ASP A 367 20.29 0.14 14.50
N LEU A 368 21.49 0.45 15.01
CA LEU A 368 21.96 -0.10 16.28
C LEU A 368 21.06 0.32 17.46
N LEU A 369 20.66 1.59 17.48
CA LEU A 369 19.72 2.10 18.48
C LEU A 369 18.36 1.40 18.35
N GLY A 370 17.86 1.25 17.13
CA GLY A 370 16.58 0.60 16.84
C GLY A 370 16.57 -0.87 17.24
N ILE A 371 17.63 -1.63 16.92
CA ILE A 371 17.81 -3.02 17.37
C ILE A 371 17.81 -3.08 18.90
N ALA A 372 18.53 -2.18 19.58
CA ALA A 372 18.58 -2.15 21.04
C ALA A 372 17.18 -1.89 21.64
N LEU A 373 16.46 -0.88 21.15
CA LEU A 373 15.11 -0.53 21.61
C LEU A 373 14.11 -1.67 21.39
N VAL A 374 14.12 -2.29 20.21
CA VAL A 374 13.25 -3.43 19.90
C VAL A 374 13.58 -4.62 20.79
N THR A 375 14.86 -4.92 20.98
CA THR A 375 15.30 -6.03 21.86
C THR A 375 14.88 -5.80 23.31
N ILE A 376 15.02 -4.57 23.83
CA ILE A 376 14.57 -4.20 25.17
C ILE A 376 13.07 -4.39 25.32
N ALA A 377 12.29 -3.93 24.35
CA ALA A 377 10.83 -4.06 24.41
C ALA A 377 10.36 -5.51 24.30
N ILE A 378 11.01 -6.33 23.45
CA ILE A 378 10.74 -7.77 23.37
C ILE A 378 11.10 -8.47 24.68
N ALA A 379 12.27 -8.20 25.25
CA ALA A 379 12.70 -8.77 26.51
C ALA A 379 11.74 -8.40 27.65
N ALA A 380 11.34 -7.14 27.73
CA ALA A 380 10.37 -6.67 28.71
C ALA A 380 8.97 -7.30 28.51
N SER A 381 8.56 -7.53 27.26
CA SER A 381 7.28 -8.18 26.94
C SER A 381 7.29 -9.66 27.33
N LYS A 382 8.39 -10.38 27.08
CA LYS A 382 8.57 -11.79 27.51
C LYS A 382 8.60 -11.94 29.03
N LEU A 383 9.31 -11.05 29.73
CA LEU A 383 9.35 -11.04 31.20
C LEU A 383 7.99 -10.72 31.84
N ALA A 384 7.20 -9.85 31.20
CA ALA A 384 5.85 -9.51 31.66
C ALA A 384 4.80 -10.60 31.37
N ASN A 385 5.06 -11.49 30.41
CA ASN A 385 4.12 -12.54 29.97
C ASN A 385 4.75 -13.95 30.01
N PRO A 386 5.10 -14.50 31.19
CA PRO A 386 5.77 -15.80 31.31
C PRO A 386 4.91 -17.02 30.86
N ILE A 387 3.64 -16.82 30.50
CA ILE A 387 2.71 -17.90 30.13
C ILE A 387 2.82 -18.26 28.63
N ALA A 388 3.34 -17.37 27.77
CA ALA A 388 3.51 -17.66 26.35
C ALA A 388 4.64 -18.68 26.08
N SER A 389 5.66 -18.76 26.93
CA SER A 389 6.77 -19.71 26.81
C SER A 389 6.41 -21.14 27.26
N GLY A 390 5.35 -21.32 28.05
CA GLY A 390 4.88 -22.65 28.48
C GLY A 390 4.15 -23.44 27.38
N VAL A 391 3.60 -22.75 26.38
CA VAL A 391 2.89 -23.39 25.24
C VAL A 391 3.87 -23.87 24.18
N GLU A 392 5.05 -23.25 24.05
CA GLU A 392 6.16 -23.78 23.24
C GLU A 392 6.78 -25.03 23.88
N ALA A 393 6.95 -25.06 25.20
CA ALA A 393 7.51 -26.22 25.91
C ALA A 393 6.61 -27.47 25.81
N SER A 394 5.29 -27.32 25.74
CA SER A 394 4.36 -28.45 25.56
C SER A 394 4.22 -28.91 24.10
N ARG A 395 4.61 -28.10 23.12
CA ARG A 395 4.68 -28.49 21.71
C ARG A 395 5.89 -29.38 21.42
N THR A 396 7.01 -29.19 22.11
CA THR A 396 8.21 -30.04 21.99
C THR A 396 8.13 -31.36 22.75
N SER A 397 7.11 -31.58 23.58
CA SER A 397 6.93 -32.83 24.34
C SER A 397 5.85 -33.76 23.78
N VAL A 398 5.24 -33.41 22.64
CA VAL A 398 4.17 -34.19 21.99
C VAL A 398 4.47 -34.51 20.51
N GLU A 399 5.67 -34.18 20.02
CA GLU A 399 6.29 -34.85 18.87
C GLU A 399 7.20 -35.98 19.38
#